data_AF-A0AAE1ILR1-F1
#
_entry.id   AF-A0AAE1ILR1-F1
#
_cell.length_a   1.000
_cell.length_b   1.000
_cell.length_c   1.000
_cell.angle_alpha   90.00
_cell.angle_beta   90.00
_cell.angle_gamma   90.00
#
_symmetry.space_group_name_H-M   'P 1'
#
loop_
_entity.id
_entity.type
_entity.pdbx_description
1 polymer ?
#
loop_
_entity_poly.entity_id
_entity_poly.type
_entity_poly.pdbx_seq_one_letter_code
_entity_poly.pdbx_strand_id
1 'polypeptide(L)'
;MRPLLLLFWIFPLALATINDGNNTCKLPKVEGPIRGGQRGYPFASYYGNIGEIGYIEEEFFLTGNATEYEPVGDLSLDGKWNLKPTKSIYYKTRILVRKPKHRSRFSGVALLEWINVSFGYEVTFGGDAPGLYENRSVYVLVSAQHVGISGLDIPNPQGLYQWDLDRYGSLTIPNDTASYDIYTQVARLVKSPQGQAKILGGLSPDIVVAVGGSQSGSRVLAYTKWYTTSYQRIRRHDAITICQPGSYIFY
;
A
#
# COMPACT_ATOMS: atom_id res chain seq x y z
N MET A 1 26.79 2.54 -43.23
CA MET A 1 26.34 1.56 -42.22
C MET A 1 27.53 1.19 -41.35
N ARG A 2 27.50 1.57 -40.06
CA ARG A 2 28.45 1.15 -39.02
C ARG A 2 27.60 0.66 -37.84
N PRO A 3 27.84 -0.53 -37.28
CA PRO A 3 27.09 -1.01 -36.13
C PRO A 3 27.56 -0.24 -34.89
N LEU A 4 26.64 0.35 -34.15
CA LEU A 4 26.94 0.98 -32.87
C LEU A 4 26.96 -0.12 -31.80
N LEU A 5 28.15 -0.38 -31.24
CA LEU A 5 28.33 -1.26 -30.10
C LEU A 5 27.61 -0.70 -28.86
N LEU A 6 26.85 -1.56 -28.19
CA LEU A 6 26.40 -1.39 -26.81
C LEU A 6 27.63 -1.37 -25.88
N LEU A 7 27.96 -0.21 -25.30
CA LEU A 7 28.89 -0.12 -24.19
C LEU A 7 28.15 -0.41 -22.87
N PHE A 8 28.57 -1.50 -22.23
CA PHE A 8 28.31 -1.79 -20.83
C PHE A 8 28.94 -0.70 -19.95
N TRP A 9 28.15 -0.09 -19.06
CA TRP A 9 28.67 0.74 -17.98
C TRP A 9 28.50 0.00 -16.65
N ILE A 10 29.65 -0.32 -16.06
CA ILE A 10 29.81 -0.76 -14.68
C ILE A 10 29.53 0.47 -13.81
N PHE A 11 28.51 0.42 -12.95
CA PHE A 11 28.28 1.46 -11.95
C PHE A 11 29.03 1.14 -10.66
N PRO A 12 29.77 2.10 -10.07
CA PRO A 12 30.39 1.90 -8.77
C PRO A 12 29.32 1.79 -7.68
N LEU A 13 29.57 0.86 -6.75
CA LEU A 13 28.79 0.64 -5.55
C LEU A 13 29.01 1.82 -4.60
N ALA A 14 28.01 2.69 -4.43
CA ALA A 14 28.02 3.74 -3.42
C ALA A 14 27.15 3.31 -2.23
N LEU A 15 27.77 3.22 -1.06
CA LEU A 15 27.12 2.97 0.23
C LEU A 15 26.43 4.26 0.69
N ALA A 16 25.12 4.20 0.95
CA ALA A 16 24.44 5.19 1.78
C ALA A 16 24.17 4.56 3.15
N THR A 17 24.71 5.16 4.20
CA THR A 17 24.45 4.76 5.59
C THR A 17 23.31 5.60 6.15
N ILE A 18 22.25 4.96 6.65
CA ILE A 18 21.30 5.60 7.56
C ILE A 18 21.69 5.20 8.98
N ASN A 19 21.92 6.21 9.82
CA ASN A 19 22.17 6.06 11.24
C ASN A 19 20.80 6.08 11.95
N ASP A 20 20.09 4.95 11.94
CA ASP A 20 18.80 4.82 12.66
C ASP A 20 19.07 4.69 14.16
N GLY A 21 19.29 5.84 14.81
CA GLY A 21 19.28 5.95 16.26
C GLY A 21 17.91 5.54 16.82
N ASN A 22 17.80 4.30 17.28
CA ASN A 22 16.80 3.83 18.25
C ASN A 22 15.31 3.95 17.86
N ASN A 23 14.97 3.81 16.58
CA ASN A 23 13.57 3.77 16.13
C ASN A 23 12.93 2.40 16.48
N THR A 24 12.38 2.25 17.68
CA THR A 24 11.45 1.14 17.96
C THR A 24 10.26 1.30 17.03
N CYS A 25 10.19 0.42 16.03
CA CYS A 25 9.24 0.48 14.96
C CYS A 25 7.81 0.19 15.45
N LYS A 26 7.09 1.22 15.87
CA LYS A 26 5.74 1.07 16.43
C LYS A 26 4.76 0.66 15.33
N LEU A 27 4.06 -0.45 15.56
CA LEU A 27 2.93 -0.85 14.72
C LEU A 27 1.74 0.07 14.99
N PRO A 28 0.90 0.35 13.97
CA PRO A 28 -0.33 1.10 14.18
C PRO A 28 -1.30 0.29 15.04
N LYS A 29 -2.12 1.00 15.81
CA LYS A 29 -3.22 0.39 16.55
C LYS A 29 -4.32 0.02 15.55
N VAL A 30 -4.78 -1.22 15.64
CA VAL A 30 -5.82 -1.80 14.80
C VAL A 30 -7.18 -1.73 15.50
N GLU A 31 -8.19 -1.23 14.81
CA GLU A 31 -9.60 -1.25 15.17
C GLU A 31 -10.37 -2.06 14.11
N GLY A 32 -11.21 -3.00 14.53
CA GLY A 32 -12.07 -3.77 13.64
C GLY A 32 -12.13 -5.28 13.95
N PRO A 33 -12.81 -6.07 13.08
CA PRO A 33 -13.36 -5.65 11.79
C PRO A 33 -14.43 -4.55 11.91
N ILE A 34 -14.39 -3.56 11.02
CA ILE A 34 -15.31 -2.43 11.02
C ILE A 34 -16.69 -2.86 10.49
N ARG A 35 -17.73 -2.50 11.25
CA ARG A 35 -19.14 -2.74 10.94
C ARG A 35 -19.92 -1.43 11.02
N GLY A 36 -21.11 -1.42 10.43
CA GLY A 36 -21.98 -0.23 10.39
C GLY A 36 -21.76 0.60 9.13
N GLY A 37 -22.10 1.89 9.24
CA GLY A 37 -22.31 2.76 8.08
C GLY A 37 -23.71 2.62 7.50
N GLN A 38 -24.02 3.46 6.52
CA GLN A 38 -25.33 3.54 5.86
C GLN A 38 -25.51 2.47 4.79
N ARG A 39 -24.42 1.83 4.33
CA ARG A 39 -24.42 0.89 3.20
C ARG A 39 -24.26 -0.58 3.55
N GLY A 40 -23.76 -0.89 4.75
CA GLY A 40 -23.59 -2.26 5.26
C GLY A 40 -22.36 -3.04 4.74
N TYR A 41 -21.64 -2.54 3.74
CA TYR A 41 -20.39 -3.09 3.19
C TYR A 41 -19.39 -1.96 2.97
N PRO A 42 -18.06 -2.18 2.95
CA PRO A 42 -17.06 -1.12 2.75
C PRO A 42 -16.95 -0.64 1.29
N PHE A 43 -16.37 0.54 1.09
CA PHE A 43 -16.05 1.07 -0.23
C PHE A 43 -14.93 0.24 -0.84
N ALA A 44 -14.97 0.05 -2.17
CA ALA A 44 -14.10 -0.88 -2.89
C ALA A 44 -14.14 -2.32 -2.33
N SER A 45 -15.30 -2.76 -1.85
CA SER A 45 -15.58 -4.17 -1.55
C SER A 45 -15.51 -5.03 -2.81
N TYR A 46 -15.26 -6.32 -2.63
CA TYR A 46 -15.25 -7.27 -3.73
C TYR A 46 -16.58 -7.25 -4.48
N TYR A 47 -16.54 -7.20 -5.82
CA TYR A 47 -17.74 -7.27 -6.63
C TYR A 47 -18.38 -8.67 -6.57
N GLY A 48 -19.50 -8.78 -5.84
CA GLY A 48 -20.24 -10.02 -5.63
C GLY A 48 -19.99 -10.63 -4.26
N ASN A 49 -20.16 -11.95 -4.15
CA ASN A 49 -20.02 -12.65 -2.88
C ASN A 49 -18.64 -13.32 -2.76
N ILE A 50 -17.72 -12.66 -2.06
CA ILE A 50 -16.35 -13.17 -1.87
C ILE A 50 -16.31 -14.53 -1.13
N GLY A 51 -17.37 -14.87 -0.38
CA GLY A 51 -17.51 -16.16 0.29
C GLY A 51 -17.64 -17.34 -0.68
N GLU A 52 -18.22 -17.13 -1.87
CA GLU A 52 -18.40 -18.18 -2.89
C GLU A 52 -17.07 -18.68 -3.46
N ILE A 53 -16.03 -17.83 -3.45
CA ILE A 53 -14.67 -18.20 -3.86
C ILE A 53 -13.78 -18.68 -2.69
N GLY A 54 -14.37 -18.84 -1.50
CA GLY A 54 -13.70 -19.33 -0.30
C GLY A 54 -12.84 -18.30 0.42
N TYR A 55 -13.15 -17.02 0.25
CA TYR A 55 -12.45 -15.90 0.88
C TYR A 55 -13.31 -15.16 1.89
N ILE A 56 -12.65 -14.36 2.73
CA ILE A 56 -13.24 -13.42 3.68
C ILE A 56 -12.72 -12.03 3.33
N GLU A 57 -13.59 -11.03 3.34
CA GLU A 57 -13.23 -9.61 3.26
C GLU A 57 -13.54 -8.92 4.60
N GLU A 58 -12.55 -8.26 5.18
CA GLU A 58 -12.67 -7.52 6.43
C GLU A 58 -11.99 -6.16 6.32
N GLU A 59 -12.67 -5.11 6.79
CA GLU A 59 -12.11 -3.77 6.89
C GLU A 59 -11.57 -3.51 8.30
N PHE A 60 -10.42 -2.85 8.39
CA PHE A 60 -9.83 -2.43 9.66
C PHE A 60 -9.44 -0.96 9.58
N PHE A 61 -9.63 -0.22 10.68
CA PHE A 61 -9.06 1.11 10.85
C PHE A 61 -7.72 1.04 11.58
N LEU A 62 -6.78 1.85 11.11
CA LEU A 62 -5.43 1.93 11.63
C LEU A 62 -5.19 3.34 12.16
N THR A 63 -4.70 3.43 13.39
CA THR A 63 -4.31 4.70 14.02
C THR A 63 -2.84 4.66 14.38
N GLY A 64 -2.14 5.76 14.09
CA GLY A 64 -0.71 5.84 14.32
C GLY A 64 -0.19 7.25 14.15
N ASN A 65 1.14 7.35 14.23
CA ASN A 65 1.85 8.56 13.87
C ASN A 65 2.78 8.21 12.71
N ALA A 66 2.70 8.97 11.61
CA ALA A 66 3.50 8.77 10.42
C ALA A 66 4.53 9.89 10.29
N THR A 67 5.74 9.53 9.92
CA THR A 67 6.81 10.50 9.62
C THR A 67 6.60 11.05 8.21
N GLU A 68 6.55 12.37 8.08
CA GLU A 68 6.61 13.06 6.81
C GLU A 68 8.05 13.15 6.31
N TYR A 69 8.19 13.15 4.98
CA TYR A 69 9.47 13.27 4.32
C TYR A 69 9.44 14.39 3.29
N GLU A 70 10.49 15.18 3.26
CA GLU A 70 10.72 16.20 2.25
C GLU A 70 11.93 15.83 1.37
N PRO A 71 11.87 16.10 0.06
CA PRO A 71 13.02 15.92 -0.81
C PRO A 71 14.16 16.86 -0.44
N VAL A 72 15.38 16.31 -0.41
CA VAL A 72 16.61 17.07 -0.33
C VAL A 72 17.14 17.24 -1.76
N GLY A 73 16.87 18.39 -2.36
CA GLY A 73 17.15 18.65 -3.77
C GLY A 73 16.05 18.16 -4.72
N ASP A 74 16.35 18.06 -6.01
CA ASP A 74 15.36 17.72 -7.03
C ASP A 74 15.02 16.22 -7.05
N LEU A 75 13.74 15.93 -7.34
CA LEU A 75 13.26 14.57 -7.53
C LEU A 75 13.60 14.08 -8.95
N SER A 76 14.65 13.29 -9.07
CA SER A 76 15.06 12.65 -10.33
C SER A 76 14.08 11.55 -10.78
N LEU A 77 13.98 11.34 -12.11
CA LEU A 77 13.14 10.27 -12.69
C LEU A 77 13.62 8.85 -12.36
N ASP A 78 14.87 8.71 -11.91
CA ASP A 78 15.43 7.41 -11.55
C ASP A 78 14.92 6.88 -10.19
N GLY A 79 14.21 7.69 -9.41
CA GLY A 79 13.60 7.33 -8.13
C GLY A 79 14.59 7.15 -6.98
N LYS A 80 15.84 7.61 -7.14
CA LYS A 80 16.87 7.59 -6.09
C LYS A 80 16.86 8.91 -5.33
N TRP A 81 15.84 9.11 -4.51
CA TRP A 81 15.63 10.37 -3.82
C TRP A 81 16.31 10.38 -2.45
N ASN A 82 16.97 11.50 -2.16
CA ASN A 82 17.39 11.81 -0.80
C ASN A 82 16.21 12.49 -0.09
N LEU A 83 15.77 11.91 1.02
CA LEU A 83 14.61 12.35 1.76
C LEU A 83 15.01 12.67 3.20
N LYS A 84 14.56 13.81 3.71
CA LYS A 84 14.76 14.21 5.10
C LYS A 84 13.46 14.01 5.88
N PRO A 85 13.48 13.30 7.03
CA PRO A 85 12.32 13.25 7.91
C PRO A 85 12.07 14.64 8.51
N THR A 86 10.81 15.07 8.53
CA THR A 86 10.46 16.41 8.98
C THR A 86 9.66 16.36 10.27
N LYS A 87 8.38 16.03 10.20
CA LYS A 87 7.47 15.98 11.35
C LYS A 87 6.75 14.65 11.42
N SER A 88 6.30 14.33 12.63
CA SER A 88 5.42 13.19 12.89
C SER A 88 3.99 13.69 12.93
N ILE A 89 3.10 13.10 12.13
CA ILE A 89 1.68 13.46 12.08
C ILE A 89 0.80 12.29 12.51
N TYR A 90 -0.25 12.60 13.26
CA TYR A 90 -1.29 11.63 13.56
C TYR A 90 -2.07 11.28 12.29
N TYR A 91 -2.46 10.01 12.16
CA TYR A 91 -3.40 9.56 11.15
C TYR A 91 -4.39 8.54 11.71
N LYS A 92 -5.59 8.51 11.13
CA LYS A 92 -6.53 7.39 11.18
C LYS A 92 -6.89 7.01 9.75
N THR A 93 -6.52 5.83 9.30
CA THR A 93 -6.84 5.35 7.95
C THR A 93 -7.51 3.99 7.97
N ARG A 94 -7.77 3.40 6.81
CA ARG A 94 -8.32 2.05 6.67
C ARG A 94 -7.41 1.14 5.84
N ILE A 95 -7.59 -0.16 6.05
CA ILE A 95 -7.20 -1.21 5.12
C ILE A 95 -8.39 -2.13 4.88
N LEU A 96 -8.45 -2.73 3.69
CA LEU A 96 -9.40 -3.79 3.37
C LEU A 96 -8.62 -5.08 3.08
N VAL A 97 -8.89 -6.12 3.85
CA VAL A 97 -8.15 -7.38 3.80
C VAL A 97 -9.05 -8.45 3.22
N ARG A 98 -8.64 -9.01 2.08
CA ARG A 98 -9.24 -10.19 1.47
C ARG A 98 -8.30 -11.37 1.66
N LYS A 99 -8.77 -12.43 2.33
CA LYS A 99 -7.93 -13.59 2.68
C LYS A 99 -8.66 -14.92 2.52
N PRO A 100 -7.96 -16.02 2.21
CA PRO A 100 -8.56 -17.35 2.23
C PRO A 100 -9.20 -17.64 3.58
N LYS A 101 -10.41 -18.20 3.57
CA LYS A 101 -11.14 -18.60 4.80
C LYS A 101 -10.39 -19.67 5.60
N HIS A 102 -9.67 -20.56 4.91
CA HIS A 102 -8.96 -21.68 5.51
C HIS A 102 -7.46 -21.56 5.29
N ARG A 103 -6.69 -21.68 6.38
CA ARG A 103 -5.21 -21.61 6.35
C ARG A 103 -4.58 -22.60 5.39
N SER A 104 -5.15 -23.80 5.24
CA SER A 104 -4.65 -24.84 4.32
C SER A 104 -4.70 -24.44 2.84
N ARG A 105 -5.41 -23.37 2.50
CA ARG A 105 -5.48 -22.84 1.13
C ARG A 105 -4.48 -21.73 0.87
N PHE A 106 -3.95 -21.09 1.91
CA PHE A 106 -3.12 -19.89 1.77
C PHE A 106 -1.76 -20.20 1.13
N SER A 107 -1.35 -19.40 0.13
CA SER A 107 -0.11 -19.61 -0.63
C SER A 107 1.17 -19.09 0.01
N GLY A 108 1.08 -18.41 1.15
CA GLY A 108 2.23 -17.71 1.75
C GLY A 108 2.50 -16.33 1.15
N VAL A 109 1.68 -15.87 0.19
CA VAL A 109 1.87 -14.58 -0.48
C VAL A 109 0.81 -13.57 -0.02
N ALA A 110 1.23 -12.38 0.38
CA ALA A 110 0.36 -11.22 0.53
C ALA A 110 0.69 -10.17 -0.54
N LEU A 111 -0.32 -9.71 -1.26
CA LEU A 111 -0.18 -8.52 -2.10
C LEU A 111 -0.72 -7.31 -1.34
N LEU A 112 0.06 -6.25 -1.32
CA LEU A 112 -0.24 -5.02 -0.60
C LEU A 112 -0.45 -3.91 -1.63
N GLU A 113 -1.71 -3.63 -1.96
CA GLU A 113 -2.05 -2.59 -2.93
C GLU A 113 -2.05 -1.21 -2.27
N TRP A 114 -1.23 -0.31 -2.82
CA TRP A 114 -1.41 1.12 -2.61
C TRP A 114 -2.59 1.55 -3.49
N ILE A 115 -3.74 1.86 -2.88
CA ILE A 115 -4.96 2.21 -3.62
C ILE A 115 -4.73 3.49 -4.43
N ASN A 116 -5.09 3.46 -5.71
CA ASN A 116 -4.97 4.63 -6.57
C ASN A 116 -6.02 5.68 -6.20
N VAL A 117 -5.67 6.96 -6.27
CA VAL A 117 -6.59 8.08 -5.99
C VAL A 117 -6.61 9.14 -7.10
N SER A 118 -6.15 8.80 -8.30
CA SER A 118 -6.00 9.73 -9.43
C SER A 118 -7.32 10.39 -9.85
N PHE A 119 -8.45 9.73 -9.62
CA PHE A 119 -9.79 10.28 -9.91
C PHE A 119 -10.39 11.07 -8.75
N GLY A 120 -9.63 11.29 -7.66
CA GLY A 120 -10.11 11.98 -6.48
C GLY A 120 -10.96 11.12 -5.54
N TYR A 121 -10.87 9.80 -5.69
CA TYR A 121 -11.45 8.79 -4.82
C TYR A 121 -10.68 7.48 -5.06
N GLU A 122 -10.93 6.50 -4.21
CA GLU A 122 -10.22 5.22 -4.25
C GLU A 122 -10.57 4.36 -5.47
N VAL A 123 -9.54 3.89 -6.18
CA VAL A 123 -9.66 2.98 -7.32
C VAL A 123 -8.68 1.82 -7.12
N THR A 124 -9.22 0.60 -7.03
CA THR A 124 -8.44 -0.64 -7.00
C THR A 124 -8.25 -1.18 -8.42
N PHE A 125 -7.05 -1.65 -8.73
CA PHE A 125 -6.71 -2.23 -10.04
C PHE A 125 -6.59 -3.75 -9.99
N GLY A 126 -6.26 -4.32 -8.83
CA GLY A 126 -6.16 -5.78 -8.67
C GLY A 126 -7.30 -6.40 -7.88
N GLY A 127 -8.18 -5.61 -7.26
CA GLY A 127 -9.23 -6.06 -6.36
C GLY A 127 -9.99 -7.26 -6.87
N ASP A 128 -10.59 -7.20 -8.05
CA ASP A 128 -11.55 -8.24 -8.47
C ASP A 128 -11.01 -9.16 -9.58
N ALA A 129 -9.70 -9.11 -9.84
CA ALA A 129 -9.08 -9.95 -10.88
C ALA A 129 -9.08 -11.44 -10.47
N PRO A 130 -9.64 -12.37 -11.27
CA PRO A 130 -9.73 -13.79 -10.89
C PRO A 130 -8.39 -14.43 -10.51
N GLY A 131 -7.32 -14.12 -11.26
CA GLY A 131 -5.97 -14.67 -11.01
C GLY A 131 -5.39 -14.36 -9.63
N LEU A 132 -5.84 -13.27 -8.98
CA LEU A 132 -5.46 -12.95 -7.60
C LEU A 132 -5.90 -14.05 -6.61
N TYR A 133 -7.12 -14.53 -6.78
CA TYR A 133 -7.78 -15.47 -5.87
C TYR A 133 -7.43 -16.92 -6.19
N GLU A 134 -7.10 -17.22 -7.45
CA GLU A 134 -6.62 -18.54 -7.87
C GLU A 134 -5.31 -18.91 -7.18
N ASN A 135 -4.37 -17.96 -7.06
CA ASN A 135 -3.11 -18.16 -6.34
C ASN A 135 -3.27 -18.22 -4.81
N ARG A 136 -4.49 -18.06 -4.29
CA ARG A 136 -4.78 -18.14 -2.85
C ARG A 136 -3.97 -17.17 -1.98
N SER A 137 -3.60 -16.01 -2.55
CA SER A 137 -2.90 -14.94 -1.85
C SER A 137 -3.82 -14.18 -0.90
N VAL A 138 -3.25 -13.54 0.12
CA VAL A 138 -3.91 -12.44 0.83
C VAL A 138 -3.82 -11.19 -0.05
N TYR A 139 -4.88 -10.41 -0.11
CA TYR A 139 -4.91 -9.11 -0.77
C TYR A 139 -5.25 -8.03 0.26
N VAL A 140 -4.38 -7.03 0.41
CA VAL A 140 -4.55 -5.93 1.37
C VAL A 140 -4.56 -4.63 0.60
N LEU A 141 -5.71 -3.98 0.56
CA LEU A 141 -5.86 -2.65 -0.02
C LEU A 141 -5.56 -1.60 1.05
N VAL A 142 -4.65 -0.67 0.74
CA VAL A 142 -4.18 0.36 1.68
C VAL A 142 -4.60 1.75 1.25
N SER A 143 -5.41 2.39 2.09
CA SER A 143 -5.73 3.81 1.99
C SER A 143 -4.57 4.65 2.53
N ALA A 144 -3.56 4.89 1.72
CA ALA A 144 -2.33 5.59 2.15
C ALA A 144 -2.40 7.12 2.00
N GLN A 145 -3.44 7.66 1.35
CA GLN A 145 -3.48 9.06 0.90
C GLN A 145 -4.72 9.80 1.44
N HIS A 146 -4.52 11.10 1.73
CA HIS A 146 -5.57 12.06 2.10
C HIS A 146 -6.66 12.13 1.04
N VAL A 147 -6.28 12.16 -0.25
CA VAL A 147 -7.22 12.28 -1.37
C VAL A 147 -8.23 11.13 -1.41
N GLY A 148 -7.84 9.91 -0.99
CA GLY A 148 -8.77 8.79 -0.92
C GLY A 148 -9.85 9.00 0.14
N ILE A 149 -9.49 9.63 1.26
CA ILE A 149 -10.40 9.89 2.39
C ILE A 149 -11.30 11.10 2.12
N SER A 150 -10.70 12.25 1.81
CA SER A 150 -11.40 13.54 1.72
C SER A 150 -11.88 13.90 0.33
N GLY A 151 -11.32 13.27 -0.71
CA GLY A 151 -11.48 13.67 -2.11
C GLY A 151 -10.49 14.74 -2.55
N LEU A 152 -10.62 15.18 -3.81
CA LEU A 152 -9.89 16.37 -4.31
C LEU A 152 -10.49 17.65 -3.72
N ASP A 153 -9.67 18.70 -3.62
CA ASP A 153 -10.10 20.04 -3.23
C ASP A 153 -10.83 20.74 -4.38
N ILE A 154 -12.06 20.29 -4.62
CA ILE A 154 -12.99 20.78 -5.66
C ILE A 154 -14.40 20.87 -5.07
N PRO A 155 -15.34 21.61 -5.69
CA PRO A 155 -16.68 21.81 -5.11
C PRO A 155 -17.49 20.53 -4.81
N ASN A 156 -17.17 19.41 -5.47
CA ASN A 156 -17.84 18.12 -5.29
C ASN A 156 -16.79 17.00 -5.06
N PRO A 157 -16.19 16.91 -3.86
CA PRO A 157 -15.27 15.84 -3.53
C PRO A 157 -15.97 14.47 -3.56
N GLN A 158 -15.24 13.40 -3.83
CA GLN A 158 -15.78 12.04 -3.96
C GLN A 158 -15.06 11.01 -3.07
N GLY A 159 -14.33 11.49 -2.07
CA GLY A 159 -13.62 10.61 -1.14
C GLY A 159 -14.56 9.75 -0.29
N LEU A 160 -13.95 8.93 0.56
CA LEU A 160 -14.67 8.07 1.51
C LEU A 160 -15.71 8.84 2.34
N TYR A 161 -15.42 10.06 2.78
CA TYR A 161 -16.39 10.87 3.53
C TYR A 161 -17.72 11.07 2.77
N GLN A 162 -17.68 11.31 1.46
CA GLN A 162 -18.89 11.53 0.66
C GLN A 162 -19.63 10.22 0.36
N TRP A 163 -18.94 9.09 0.39
CA TRP A 163 -19.58 7.80 0.17
C TRP A 163 -20.36 7.30 1.41
N ASP A 164 -19.81 7.45 2.62
CA ASP A 164 -20.46 7.09 3.89
C ASP A 164 -19.76 7.79 5.07
N LEU A 165 -20.32 8.93 5.49
CA LEU A 165 -19.77 9.74 6.57
C LEU A 165 -19.88 9.03 7.93
N ASP A 166 -20.92 8.22 8.15
CA ASP A 166 -21.10 7.50 9.42
C ASP A 166 -20.01 6.45 9.60
N ARG A 167 -19.60 5.80 8.50
CA ARG A 167 -18.52 4.82 8.51
C ARG A 167 -17.14 5.47 8.57
N TYR A 168 -16.90 6.51 7.76
CA TYR A 168 -15.55 7.04 7.52
C TYR A 168 -15.26 8.41 8.12
N GLY A 169 -16.22 9.09 8.73
CA GLY A 169 -16.04 10.44 9.27
C GLY A 169 -15.00 10.56 10.37
N SER A 170 -14.55 9.45 10.95
CA SER A 170 -13.43 9.43 11.91
C SER A 170 -12.04 9.28 11.26
N LEU A 171 -11.97 8.90 9.98
CA LEU A 171 -10.70 8.79 9.27
C LEU A 171 -10.06 10.18 9.14
N THR A 172 -8.74 10.23 9.05
CA THR A 172 -7.98 11.45 8.81
C THR A 172 -6.56 11.10 8.38
N ILE A 173 -6.13 11.68 7.25
CA ILE A 173 -4.72 11.78 6.87
C ILE A 173 -4.52 13.26 6.55
N PRO A 174 -3.71 14.01 7.33
CA PRO A 174 -3.61 15.46 7.14
C PRO A 174 -3.13 15.88 5.74
N ASN A 175 -2.27 15.08 5.11
CA ASN A 175 -1.73 15.31 3.78
C ASN A 175 -1.06 14.03 3.21
N ASP A 176 -0.66 14.09 1.94
CA ASP A 176 -0.06 12.95 1.24
C ASP A 176 1.46 12.76 1.47
N THR A 177 2.14 13.63 2.22
CA THR A 177 3.60 13.49 2.44
C THR A 177 3.92 12.36 3.42
N ALA A 178 2.98 12.00 4.31
CA ALA A 178 3.07 10.85 5.21
C ALA A 178 2.73 9.49 4.55
N SER A 179 2.25 9.49 3.31
CA SER A 179 1.70 8.29 2.65
C SER A 179 2.66 7.11 2.60
N TYR A 180 3.96 7.37 2.38
CA TYR A 180 4.99 6.33 2.36
C TYR A 180 5.21 5.66 3.72
N ASP A 181 5.18 6.43 4.82
CA ASP A 181 5.35 5.84 6.16
C ASP A 181 4.09 5.11 6.60
N ILE A 182 2.90 5.63 6.28
CA ILE A 182 1.63 4.91 6.48
C ILE A 182 1.68 3.54 5.77
N TYR A 183 2.02 3.54 4.48
CA TYR A 183 2.14 2.29 3.71
C TYR A 183 3.20 1.33 4.30
N THR A 184 4.34 1.87 4.75
CA THR A 184 5.40 1.09 5.42
C THR A 184 4.92 0.48 6.74
N GLN A 185 4.16 1.22 7.53
CA GLN A 185 3.58 0.75 8.78
C GLN A 185 2.59 -0.40 8.53
N VAL A 186 1.82 -0.36 7.45
CA VAL A 186 0.95 -1.48 7.05
C VAL A 186 1.77 -2.70 6.60
N ALA A 187 2.82 -2.51 5.79
CA ALA A 187 3.70 -3.61 5.39
C ALA A 187 4.32 -4.32 6.61
N ARG A 188 4.77 -3.55 7.60
CA ARG A 188 5.28 -4.06 8.88
C ARG A 188 4.20 -4.78 9.68
N LEU A 189 2.98 -4.23 9.71
CA LEU A 189 1.83 -4.88 10.36
C LEU A 189 1.56 -6.26 9.74
N VAL A 190 1.51 -6.37 8.42
CA VAL A 190 1.29 -7.63 7.67
C VAL A 190 2.37 -8.69 7.97
N LYS A 191 3.63 -8.28 8.16
CA LYS A 191 4.74 -9.19 8.51
C LYS A 191 4.85 -9.50 9.99
N SER A 192 4.26 -8.68 10.87
CA SER A 192 4.39 -8.85 12.32
C SER A 192 3.47 -9.98 12.85
N PRO A 193 3.90 -10.78 13.84
CA PRO A 193 3.02 -11.77 14.47
C PRO A 193 1.73 -11.16 15.04
N GLN A 194 1.84 -9.95 15.59
CA GLN A 194 0.71 -9.21 16.17
C GLN A 194 -0.33 -8.84 15.10
N GLY A 195 0.13 -8.29 13.97
CA GLY A 195 -0.75 -7.97 12.84
C GLY A 195 -1.31 -9.22 12.17
N GLN A 196 -0.51 -10.27 11.97
CA GLN A 196 -0.99 -11.55 11.43
C GLN A 196 -2.15 -12.12 12.25
N ALA A 197 -2.03 -12.12 13.58
CA ALA A 197 -3.11 -12.54 14.47
C ALA A 197 -4.34 -11.64 14.36
N LYS A 198 -4.15 -10.31 14.28
CA LYS A 198 -5.24 -9.32 14.30
C LYS A 198 -6.00 -9.17 12.98
N ILE A 199 -5.28 -9.00 11.87
CA ILE A 199 -5.88 -8.64 10.57
C ILE A 199 -5.88 -9.82 9.58
N LEU A 200 -4.96 -10.78 9.72
CA LEU A 200 -4.86 -11.92 8.80
C LEU A 200 -5.44 -13.23 9.37
N GLY A 201 -6.00 -13.23 10.58
CA GLY A 201 -6.54 -14.45 11.20
C GLY A 201 -5.48 -15.53 11.44
N GLY A 202 -4.24 -15.13 11.70
CA GLY A 202 -3.11 -16.03 11.93
C GLY A 202 -2.42 -16.55 10.66
N LEU A 203 -2.84 -16.12 9.47
CA LEU A 203 -2.06 -16.36 8.25
C LEU A 203 -0.74 -15.61 8.32
N SER A 204 0.35 -16.26 7.93
CA SER A 204 1.71 -15.72 8.02
C SER A 204 2.33 -15.67 6.63
N PRO A 205 2.30 -14.52 5.94
CA PRO A 205 2.91 -14.40 4.61
C PRO A 205 4.43 -14.49 4.69
N ASP A 206 5.00 -15.37 3.87
CA ASP A 206 6.44 -15.43 3.61
C ASP A 206 6.86 -14.26 2.72
N ILE A 207 6.06 -13.99 1.68
CA ILE A 207 6.31 -12.97 0.66
C ILE A 207 5.27 -11.86 0.76
N VAL A 208 5.73 -10.60 0.70
CA VAL A 208 4.86 -9.42 0.58
C VAL A 208 5.21 -8.68 -0.70
N VAL A 209 4.24 -8.55 -1.60
CA VAL A 209 4.39 -7.95 -2.92
C VAL A 209 3.72 -6.58 -2.90
N ALA A 210 4.45 -5.51 -3.21
CA ALA A 210 3.88 -4.18 -3.34
C ALA A 210 3.17 -4.05 -4.70
N VAL A 211 1.94 -3.56 -4.69
CA VAL A 211 1.09 -3.42 -5.89
C VAL A 211 0.61 -1.99 -6.02
N GLY A 212 0.61 -1.47 -7.24
CA GLY A 212 0.05 -0.15 -7.56
C GLY A 212 -0.25 -0.02 -9.05
N GLY A 213 -1.27 0.76 -9.38
CA GLY A 213 -1.69 1.07 -10.75
C GLY A 213 -1.64 2.57 -11.02
N SER A 214 -1.18 2.98 -12.20
CA SER A 214 -1.07 4.40 -12.57
C SER A 214 -0.27 5.22 -11.53
N GLN A 215 -0.84 6.28 -10.94
CA GLN A 215 -0.17 7.09 -9.91
C GLN A 215 0.33 6.27 -8.72
N SER A 216 -0.43 5.29 -8.23
CA SER A 216 0.04 4.46 -7.11
C SER A 216 1.15 3.49 -7.55
N GLY A 217 1.19 3.11 -8.83
CA GLY A 217 2.34 2.40 -9.42
C GLY A 217 3.63 3.22 -9.36
N SER A 218 3.56 4.50 -9.71
CA SER A 218 4.70 5.43 -9.57
C SER A 218 5.16 5.58 -8.12
N ARG A 219 4.21 5.63 -7.15
CA ARG A 219 4.53 5.65 -5.71
C ARG A 219 5.22 4.36 -5.27
N VAL A 220 4.71 3.19 -5.65
CA VAL A 220 5.32 1.90 -5.31
C VAL A 220 6.73 1.77 -5.91
N LEU A 221 6.95 2.25 -7.13
CA LEU A 221 8.28 2.26 -7.73
C LEU A 221 9.25 3.14 -6.93
N ALA A 222 8.84 4.34 -6.53
CA ALA A 222 9.65 5.20 -5.67
C ALA A 222 9.92 4.56 -4.30
N TYR A 223 8.90 3.96 -3.69
CA TYR A 223 8.98 3.29 -2.40
C TYR A 223 10.02 2.16 -2.39
N THR A 224 9.94 1.26 -3.37
CA THR A 224 10.81 0.08 -3.43
C THR A 224 12.27 0.46 -3.73
N LYS A 225 12.49 1.47 -4.57
CA LYS A 225 13.84 2.00 -4.84
C LYS A 225 14.46 2.68 -3.62
N TRP A 226 13.69 3.50 -2.91
CA TRP A 226 14.15 4.12 -1.66
C TRP A 226 14.47 3.07 -0.60
N TYR A 227 13.56 2.13 -0.35
CA TYR A 227 13.75 1.07 0.66
C TYR A 227 15.00 0.22 0.37
N THR A 228 15.21 -0.18 -0.89
CA THR A 228 16.37 -1.00 -1.28
C THR A 228 17.70 -0.23 -1.13
N THR A 229 17.69 1.08 -1.34
CA THR A 229 18.89 1.92 -1.22
C THR A 229 19.22 2.23 0.25
N SER A 230 18.19 2.46 1.06
CA SER A 230 18.28 2.76 2.49
C SER A 230 18.57 1.54 3.37
N TYR A 231 18.19 0.33 2.91
CA TYR A 231 18.26 -0.93 3.65
C TYR A 231 19.08 -1.99 2.90
N GLN A 232 20.34 -1.69 2.54
CA GLN A 232 21.26 -2.63 1.87
C GLN A 232 21.75 -3.82 2.74
N ARG A 233 20.88 -4.47 3.54
CA ARG A 233 21.27 -5.68 4.29
C ARG A 233 20.25 -6.83 4.31
N ILE A 234 19.25 -6.84 3.43
CA ILE A 234 18.31 -7.98 3.30
C ILE A 234 18.25 -8.42 1.83
N ARG A 235 18.22 -9.74 1.62
CA ARG A 235 18.47 -10.40 0.32
C ARG A 235 17.48 -9.94 -0.76
N ARG A 236 17.97 -9.85 -2.00
CA ARG A 236 17.28 -9.37 -3.22
C ARG A 236 15.98 -10.11 -3.65
N HIS A 237 15.36 -10.96 -2.83
CA HIS A 237 14.31 -11.88 -3.28
C HIS A 237 12.89 -11.62 -2.72
N ASP A 238 12.70 -10.62 -1.85
CA ASP A 238 11.47 -10.55 -1.04
C ASP A 238 10.39 -9.57 -1.55
N ALA A 239 10.65 -8.80 -2.63
CA ALA A 239 9.69 -7.84 -3.19
C ALA A 239 9.65 -7.93 -4.72
N ILE A 240 8.55 -8.46 -5.25
CA ILE A 240 8.18 -8.29 -6.66
C ILE A 240 7.29 -7.05 -6.73
N THR A 241 7.59 -6.11 -7.63
CA THR A 241 6.71 -4.97 -7.91
C THR A 241 5.94 -5.28 -9.18
N ILE A 242 4.62 -5.40 -9.09
CA ILE A 242 3.76 -5.46 -10.28
C ILE A 242 3.31 -4.03 -10.57
N CYS A 243 3.89 -3.44 -11.62
CA CYS A 243 3.46 -2.18 -12.20
C CYS A 243 2.72 -2.50 -13.49
N GLN A 244 1.44 -2.13 -13.63
CA GLN A 244 0.80 -2.05 -14.93
C GLN A 244 0.93 -0.63 -15.47
N PRO A 245 1.73 -0.40 -16.52
CA PRO A 245 1.67 0.84 -17.27
C PRO A 245 0.47 0.81 -18.21
N GLY A 246 -0.34 1.88 -18.17
CA GLY A 246 -1.23 2.30 -19.26
C GLY A 246 -2.24 1.27 -19.75
N SER A 247 -3.43 1.27 -19.16
CA SER A 247 -4.59 0.63 -19.78
C SER A 247 -5.03 1.43 -21.02
N TYR A 248 -4.52 1.04 -22.18
CA TYR A 248 -5.19 1.30 -23.46
C TYR A 248 -5.20 0.01 -24.26
N ILE A 249 -6.31 -0.73 -24.15
CA ILE A 249 -6.82 -1.54 -25.27
C ILE A 249 -8.30 -1.19 -25.39
N PHE A 250 -8.60 -0.61 -26.54
CA PHE A 250 -9.89 -0.23 -27.08
C PHE A 250 -10.75 -1.47 -27.37
N TYR A 251 -12.07 -1.30 -27.39
CA TYR A 251 -12.88 -1.95 -28.44
C TYR A 251 -12.95 -0.99 -29.62
#